data_AF-A0A8T7HRZ1-F1
#
_entry.id   AF-A0A8T7HRZ1-F1
#
_cell.length_a   1.000
_cell.length_b   1.000
_cell.length_c   1.000
_cell.angle_alpha   90.00
_cell.angle_beta   90.00
_cell.angle_gamma   90.00
#
_symmetry.space_group_name_H-M   'P 1'
#
loop_
_entity.id
_entity.type
_entity.pdbx_description
1 polymer ?
#
loop_
_entity_poly.entity_id
_entity_poly.type
_entity_poly.pdbx_seq_one_letter_code
_entity_poly.pdbx_strand_id
1 'polypeptide(L)' 'MAKVVALSTTKRKKLKAQRRKRTTLCAHQHHRWEVIKETEFDSKQGRLVTRYRCQRCGAERVGTE' A
#
# COMPACT_ATOMS: atom_id res chain seq x y z
N MET A 1 42.46 -16.49 -14.93
CA MET A 1 42.16 -16.17 -13.51
C MET A 1 40.84 -15.40 -13.47
N ALA A 2 39.75 -16.03 -13.05
CA ALA A 2 38.43 -15.41 -13.04
C ALA A 2 38.28 -14.45 -11.85
N LYS A 3 37.87 -13.20 -12.11
CA LYS A 3 37.56 -12.23 -11.05
C LYS A 3 36.24 -12.60 -10.39
N VAL A 4 36.29 -13.01 -9.13
CA VAL A 4 35.10 -13.14 -8.28
C VAL A 4 34.62 -11.73 -7.94
N VAL A 5 33.50 -11.31 -8.53
CA VAL A 5 32.86 -10.03 -8.18
C VAL A 5 32.13 -10.21 -6.86
N ALA A 6 32.53 -9.44 -5.85
CA ALA A 6 31.91 -9.45 -4.53
C ALA A 6 30.42 -9.05 -4.64
N LEU A 7 29.56 -9.82 -3.99
CA LEU A 7 28.11 -9.63 -3.91
C LEU A 7 27.75 -8.41 -3.03
N SER A 8 28.24 -7.22 -3.37
CA SER A 8 27.90 -5.94 -2.73
C SER A 8 26.45 -5.53 -3.09
N THR A 9 25.52 -6.32 -2.57
CA THR A 9 24.07 -6.23 -2.75
C THR A 9 23.39 -5.41 -1.65
N THR A 10 24.10 -4.49 -1.00
CA THR A 10 23.60 -3.74 0.16
C THR A 10 22.48 -2.77 -0.19
N LYS A 11 22.62 -1.99 -1.29
CA LYS A 11 21.59 -0.99 -1.68
C LYS A 11 20.28 -1.63 -2.14
N ARG A 12 20.35 -2.67 -2.98
CA ARG A 12 19.17 -3.38 -3.51
C ARG A 12 18.43 -4.18 -2.42
N LYS A 13 19.16 -4.84 -1.51
CA LYS A 13 18.55 -5.56 -0.37
C LYS A 13 17.85 -4.59 0.60
N LYS A 14 18.43 -3.43 0.87
CA LYS A 14 17.84 -2.42 1.78
C LYS A 14 16.53 -1.85 1.22
N LEU A 15 16.48 -1.54 -0.08
CA LEU A 15 15.25 -1.12 -0.77
C LEU A 15 14.16 -2.21 -0.77
N LYS A 16 14.52 -3.46 -1.05
CA LYS A 16 13.56 -4.59 -0.99
C LYS A 16 13.05 -4.82 0.44
N ALA A 17 13.90 -4.71 1.45
CA ALA A 17 13.50 -4.84 2.86
C ALA A 17 12.58 -3.69 3.29
N GLN A 18 12.84 -2.45 2.87
CA GLN A 18 11.96 -1.30 3.13
C GLN A 18 10.57 -1.49 2.49
N ARG A 19 10.50 -1.99 1.24
CA ARG A 19 9.23 -2.31 0.58
C ARG A 19 8.47 -3.41 1.31
N ARG A 20 9.15 -4.47 1.74
CA ARG A 20 8.54 -5.61 2.45
C ARG A 20 8.06 -5.28 3.86
N LYS A 21 8.74 -4.38 4.59
CA LYS A 21 8.38 -3.99 5.96
C LYS A 21 6.99 -3.36 6.08
N ARG A 22 6.44 -2.80 4.99
CA ARG A 22 5.14 -2.12 5.00
C ARG A 22 3.99 -2.96 4.43
N THR A 23 4.25 -4.15 3.88
CA THR A 23 3.25 -4.89 3.08
C THR A 23 2.82 -6.25 3.64
N THR A 24 3.49 -6.83 4.65
CA THR A 24 3.12 -8.16 5.16
C THR A 24 1.71 -8.20 5.72
N LEU A 25 1.35 -7.28 6.61
CA LEU A 25 -0.01 -7.21 7.19
C LEU A 25 -1.08 -6.94 6.13
N CYS A 26 -0.79 -6.06 5.18
CA CYS A 26 -1.72 -5.73 4.10
C CYS A 26 -1.92 -6.89 3.11
N ALA A 27 -0.93 -7.76 2.94
CA ALA A 27 -1.08 -8.96 2.11
C ALA A 27 -2.09 -9.97 2.71
N HIS A 28 -2.27 -9.97 4.03
CA HIS A 28 -3.25 -10.79 4.73
C HIS A 28 -4.58 -10.06 5.00
N GLN A 29 -4.90 -9.01 4.22
CA GLN A 29 -6.13 -8.21 4.36
C GLN A 29 -6.23 -7.37 5.66
N HIS A 30 -5.17 -7.28 6.47
CA HIS A 30 -5.13 -6.43 7.65
C HIS A 30 -4.69 -5.00 7.30
N HIS A 31 -5.62 -4.28 6.69
CA HIS A 31 -5.42 -2.90 6.29
C HIS A 31 -5.65 -1.93 7.46
N ARG A 32 -4.75 -0.96 7.59
CA ARG A 32 -4.99 0.24 8.41
C ARG A 32 -5.68 1.27 7.55
N TRP A 33 -7.00 1.29 7.59
CA TRP A 33 -7.84 2.22 6.86
C TRP A 33 -7.82 3.61 7.49
N GLU A 34 -7.61 4.62 6.66
CA GLU A 34 -7.75 6.03 6.98
C GLU A 34 -8.85 6.63 6.10
N VAL A 35 -9.72 7.45 6.67
CA VAL A 35 -10.80 8.12 5.94
C VAL A 35 -10.19 9.25 5.12
N ILE A 36 -10.42 9.23 3.82
CA ILE A 36 -10.08 10.34 2.95
C ILE A 36 -11.20 11.38 3.11
N LYS A 37 -10.84 12.61 3.48
CA LYS A 37 -11.80 13.70 3.71
C LYS A 37 -12.49 14.19 2.42
N GLU A 38 -11.92 13.86 1.27
CA GLU A 38 -12.62 13.96 -0.03
C GLU A 38 -13.64 12.81 -0.14
N THR A 39 -14.79 13.03 0.49
CA THR A 39 -16.01 12.29 0.18
C THR A 39 -16.49 12.71 -1.20
N GLU A 40 -16.57 11.76 -2.13
CA GLU A 40 -17.07 11.99 -3.48
C GLU A 40 -18.54 11.58 -3.55
N PHE A 41 -19.34 12.34 -4.30
CA PHE A 41 -20.70 11.94 -4.61
C PHE A 41 -20.67 10.93 -5.76
N ASP A 42 -21.05 9.68 -5.49
CA ASP A 42 -21.09 8.65 -6.52
C ASP A 42 -22.34 8.87 -7.39
N SER A 43 -22.16 9.42 -8.59
CA SER A 43 -23.27 9.74 -9.51
C SER A 43 -24.04 8.51 -10.00
N LYS A 44 -23.48 7.30 -9.88
CA LYS A 44 -24.16 6.07 -10.28
C LYS A 44 -25.06 5.55 -9.17
N GLN A 45 -24.64 5.71 -7.91
CA GLN A 45 -25.41 5.29 -6.73
C GLN A 45 -26.29 6.40 -6.16
N GLY A 46 -26.10 7.64 -6.60
CA GLY A 46 -26.88 8.80 -6.15
C GLY A 46 -26.66 9.16 -4.68
N ARG A 47 -25.51 8.78 -4.10
CA ARG A 47 -25.21 9.00 -2.68
C ARG A 47 -23.78 9.45 -2.46
N LEU A 48 -23.56 10.15 -1.35
CA LEU A 48 -22.22 10.49 -0.88
C LEU A 48 -21.52 9.22 -0.41
N VAL A 49 -20.33 8.94 -0.92
CA VAL A 49 -19.56 7.76 -0.52
C VAL A 49 -18.32 8.15 0.27
N THR A 50 -18.04 7.38 1.31
CA THR A 50 -16.84 7.56 2.13
C THR A 50 -15.72 6.67 1.59
N ARG A 51 -14.64 7.30 1.12
CA ARG A 51 -13.44 6.59 0.68
C ARG A 51 -12.49 6.36 1.85
N TYR A 52 -11.95 5.16 1.90
CA TYR A 52 -10.94 4.73 2.86
C TYR A 52 -9.67 4.39 2.09
N ARG A 53 -8.53 4.90 2.53
CA ARG A 53 -7.22 4.55 1.98
C ARG A 53 -6.36 3.91 3.05
N CYS A 54 -5.65 2.85 2.67
CA CYS A 54 -4.74 2.20 3.59
C CYS A 54 -3.43 2.98 3.68
N GLN A 55 -3.04 3.43 4.88
CA GLN A 55 -1.78 4.16 5.09
C GLN A 55 -0.52 3.35 4.77
N ARG A 56 -0.62 2.02 4.76
CA ARG A 56 0.53 1.11 4.60
C ARG A 56 0.80 0.76 3.14
N CYS A 57 -0.24 0.32 2.43
CA CYS A 57 -0.15 -0.16 1.05
C CYS A 57 -0.78 0.80 0.03
N GLY A 58 -1.55 1.80 0.47
CA GLY A 58 -2.25 2.72 -0.42
C GLY A 58 -3.51 2.17 -1.07
N ALA A 59 -3.93 0.94 -0.76
CA ALA A 59 -5.18 0.36 -1.24
C ALA A 59 -6.37 1.24 -0.85
N GLU A 60 -7.39 1.29 -1.71
CA GLU A 60 -8.59 2.11 -1.51
C GLU A 60 -9.83 1.22 -1.38
N ARG A 61 -10.74 1.61 -0.48
CA ARG A 61 -12.03 0.95 -0.26
C ARG A 61 -13.10 2.01 -0.18
N VAL A 62 -14.24 1.77 -0.82
CA VAL A 62 -15.41 2.63 -0.69
C VAL A 62 -16.33 2.00 0.35
N GLY A 63 -16.65 2.73 1.42
CA GLY A 63 -17.72 2.35 2.32
C GLY A 63 -19.02 2.83 1.71
N THR A 64 -19.83 1.88 1.28
CA THR A 64 -21.23 2.11 0.97
C THR A 64 -22.00 1.89 2.27
N GLU A 65 -22.50 2.96 2.88
CA GLU A 65 -23.55 2.90 3.90
C GLU A 65 -24.92 2.75 3.24
#